data_AF-A0A4Q5ZBT8-F1
#
_entry.id   AF-A0A4Q5ZBT8-F1
#
_cell.length_a   1.000
_cell.length_b   1.000
_cell.length_c   1.000
_cell.angle_alpha   90.00
_cell.angle_beta   90.00
_cell.angle_gamma   90.00
#
_symmetry.space_group_name_H-M   'P 1'
#
loop_
_entity.id
_entity.type
_entity.pdbx_description
1 polymer ?
#
loop_
_entity_poly.entity_id
_entity_poly.type
_entity_poly.pdbx_seq_one_letter_code
_entity_poly.pdbx_strand_id
1 'polypeptide(L)'
;MNNETLDKLRQLRLYGMYDAFKTNLESSVKETLTADQFIFLLVASEWDDRRNRAVERSVRLAGFRYKASLEQVDYSIERGLDRNQVHRLA
;
A
#
# COMPACT_ATOMS: atom_id res chain seq x y z
N MET A 1 11.05 20.94 15.21
CA MET A 1 11.87 20.07 14.33
C MET A 1 11.07 18.94 13.69
N ASN A 2 10.46 18.00 14.43
CA ASN A 2 9.72 16.88 13.79
C ASN A 2 8.51 17.32 12.95
N ASN A 3 7.76 18.33 13.40
CA ASN A 3 6.63 18.86 12.63
C ASN A 3 7.06 19.54 11.32
N GLU A 4 8.23 20.20 11.30
CA GLU A 4 8.76 20.80 10.07
C GLU A 4 9.14 19.73 9.04
N THR A 5 9.68 18.59 9.50
CA THR A 5 9.98 17.45 8.63
C THR A 5 8.70 16.86 8.04
N LEU A 6 7.67 16.67 8.86
CA LEU A 6 6.35 16.20 8.42
C LEU A 6 5.71 17.15 7.39
N ASP A 7 5.77 18.47 7.63
CA ASP A 7 5.26 19.47 6.70
C ASP A 7 6.03 19.47 5.38
N LYS A 8 7.35 19.32 5.42
CA LYS A 8 8.20 19.18 4.21
C LYS A 8 7.88 17.92 3.43
N LEU A 9 7.68 16.78 4.10
CA LEU A 9 7.29 15.52 3.43
C LEU A 9 5.95 15.69 2.69
N ARG A 10 4.99 16.39 3.32
CA ARG A 10 3.69 16.70 2.70
C ARG A 10 3.84 17.63 1.48
N GLN A 11 4.70 18.65 1.56
CA GLN A 11 4.99 19.55 0.43
C GLN A 11 5.68 18.82 -0.73
N LEU A 12 6.59 17.88 -0.43
CA LEU A 12 7.26 17.04 -1.42
C LEU A 12 6.37 15.92 -1.99
N ARG A 13 5.14 15.78 -1.49
CA ARG A 13 4.17 14.74 -1.88
C ARG A 13 4.65 13.30 -1.57
N LEU A 14 5.47 13.17 -0.53
CA LEU A 14 5.98 11.89 0.01
C LEU A 14 5.02 11.38 1.09
N TYR A 15 3.82 10.97 0.68
CA TYR A 15 2.74 10.63 1.59
C TYR A 15 2.97 9.30 2.34
N GLY A 16 3.49 8.28 1.65
CA GLY A 16 3.80 7.00 2.29
C GLY A 16 4.91 7.14 3.32
N MET A 17 5.92 7.96 3.03
CA MET A 17 6.98 8.29 3.98
C MET A 17 6.44 9.10 5.18
N TYR A 18 5.55 10.07 4.93
CA TYR A 18 4.90 10.84 5.98
C TYR A 18 4.12 9.95 6.96
N ASP A 19 3.30 9.03 6.43
CA ASP A 19 2.48 8.14 7.26
C ASP A 19 3.33 7.15 8.06
N ALA A 20 4.38 6.59 7.46
CA ALA A 20 5.32 5.71 8.16
C ALA A 20 6.11 6.47 9.24
N PHE A 21 6.58 7.68 8.94
CA PHE A 21 7.30 8.51 9.91
C PHE A 21 6.40 8.93 11.09
N LYS A 22 5.15 9.31 10.79
CA LYS A 22 4.15 9.65 11.82
C LYS A 22 3.80 8.45 12.69
N THR A 23 3.56 7.28 12.08
CA THR A 23 3.27 6.04 12.81
C THR A 23 4.42 5.64 13.74
N ASN A 24 5.67 5.80 13.30
CA ASN A 24 6.84 5.54 14.13
C ASN A 24 7.02 6.56 15.28
N LEU A 25 6.56 7.79 15.12
CA LEU A 25 6.55 8.79 16.19
C LEU A 25 5.47 8.50 17.25
N GLU A 26 4.30 8.03 16.82
CA GLU A 26 3.16 7.71 17.69
C GLU A 26 3.33 6.34 18.37
N SER A 27 3.99 5.40 17.70
CA SER A 27 4.29 4.08 18.23
C SER A 27 5.45 4.17 19.22
N SER A 28 5.15 4.13 20.52
CA SER A 28 6.13 4.01 21.61
C SER A 28 6.97 2.72 21.56
N VAL A 29 6.69 1.83 20.60
CA VAL A 29 7.44 0.62 20.30
C VAL A 29 8.74 1.03 19.61
N LYS A 30 9.71 1.40 20.44
CA LYS A 30 11.12 1.50 20.09
C LYS A 30 11.67 0.10 19.80
N GLU A 31 11.20 -0.53 18.73
CA GLU A 31 12.09 -1.45 18.04
C GLU A 31 13.31 -0.60 17.66
N THR A 32 14.48 -1.03 18.12
CA THR A 32 15.75 -0.33 17.87
C THR A 32 16.15 -0.55 16.41
N LEU A 33 15.32 -0.05 15.50
CA LEU A 33 15.64 0.03 14.10
C LEU A 33 16.91 0.86 14.00
N THR A 34 17.95 0.25 13.44
CA THR A 34 19.14 0.98 13.05
C THR A 34 18.75 2.07 12.06
N ALA A 35 19.53 3.16 12.00
CA ALA A 35 19.21 4.28 11.11
C ALA A 35 19.02 3.83 9.64
N ASP A 36 19.78 2.83 9.20
CA ASP A 36 19.66 2.23 7.87
C ASP A 36 18.31 1.52 7.66
N GLN A 37 17.91 0.66 8.61
CA GLN A 37 16.61 -0.03 8.56
C GLN A 37 15.44 0.94 8.61
N PHE A 38 15.57 2.03 9.35
CA PHE A 38 14.55 3.07 9.40
C PHE A 38 14.40 3.79 8.07
N ILE A 39 15.51 4.17 7.42
CA ILE A 39 15.49 4.77 6.09
C ILE A 39 14.91 3.79 5.07
N PHE A 40 15.31 2.51 5.14
CA PHE A 40 14.76 1.46 4.29
C PHE A 40 13.24 1.36 4.41
N LEU A 41 12.71 1.31 5.65
CA LEU A 41 11.27 1.25 5.91
C LEU A 41 10.53 2.46 5.31
N LEU A 42 11.07 3.67 5.52
CA LEU A 42 10.49 4.91 5.01
C LEU A 42 10.46 4.96 3.48
N VAL A 43 11.53 4.51 2.82
CA VAL A 43 11.60 4.46 1.36
C VAL A 43 10.68 3.38 0.80
N ALA A 44 10.62 2.21 1.44
CA ALA A 44 9.74 1.11 1.04
C ALA A 44 8.27 1.54 1.11
N SER A 45 7.84 2.19 2.20
CA SER A 45 6.45 2.64 2.33
C SER A 45 6.06 3.67 1.27
N GLU A 46 6.96 4.59 0.92
CA GLU A 46 6.72 5.57 -0.14
C GLU A 46 6.65 4.92 -1.52
N TRP A 47 7.52 3.94 -1.78
CA TRP A 47 7.50 3.18 -3.02
C TRP A 47 6.17 2.44 -3.20
N ASP A 48 5.73 1.75 -2.16
CA ASP A 48 4.47 1.00 -2.15
C ASP A 48 3.27 1.93 -2.30
N ASP A 49 3.25 3.06 -1.60
CA ASP A 49 2.18 4.06 -1.72
C ASP A 49 2.08 4.63 -3.15
N ARG A 50 3.22 4.93 -3.80
CA ARG A 50 3.23 5.38 -5.20
C ARG A 50 2.72 4.31 -6.15
N ARG A 51 3.09 3.04 -5.93
CA ARG A 51 2.66 1.92 -6.75
C ARG A 51 1.16 1.67 -6.58
N ASN A 52 0.66 1.71 -5.35
CA ASN A 52 -0.77 1.61 -5.04
C ASN A 52 -1.55 2.75 -5.69
N ARG A 53 -1.11 4.01 -5.56
CA ARG A 53 -1.74 5.15 -6.24
C ARG A 53 -1.70 5.05 -7.76
N ALA A 54 -0.69 4.42 -8.35
CA ALA A 54 -0.65 4.16 -9.79
C ALA A 54 -1.69 3.11 -10.19
N VAL A 55 -1.78 2.00 -9.45
CA VAL A 55 -2.78 0.95 -9.68
C VAL A 55 -4.20 1.51 -9.51
N GLU A 56 -4.48 2.23 -8.43
CA GLU A 56 -5.79 2.84 -8.19
C GLU A 56 -6.20 3.81 -9.30
N ARG A 57 -5.25 4.61 -9.81
CA ARG A 57 -5.51 5.49 -10.96
C ARG A 57 -5.83 4.67 -12.21
N SER A 58 -5.07 3.63 -12.50
CA SER A 58 -5.33 2.75 -13.65
C SER A 58 -6.70 2.07 -13.55
N VAL A 59 -7.07 1.56 -12.38
CA VAL A 59 -8.38 0.94 -12.13
C VAL A 59 -9.51 1.96 -12.31
N ARG A 60 -9.32 3.19 -11.81
CA ARG A 60 -10.30 4.27 -11.97
C ARG A 60 -10.46 4.69 -13.44
N LEU A 61 -9.36 4.78 -14.18
CA LEU A 61 -9.36 5.14 -15.60
C LEU A 61 -9.96 4.04 -16.48
N ALA A 62 -9.81 2.77 -16.11
CA ALA A 62 -10.41 1.65 -16.83
C ALA A 62 -11.96 1.68 -16.80
N GLY A 63 -12.57 2.43 -15.88
CA GLY A 63 -14.00 2.71 -15.90
C GLY A 63 -14.88 1.48 -15.72
N PHE A 64 -14.41 0.48 -14.97
CA PHE A 64 -15.18 -0.74 -14.73
C PHE A 64 -16.54 -0.41 -14.11
N ARG A 65 -17.61 -0.86 -14.77
CA ARG A 65 -18.99 -0.71 -14.27
C ARG A 65 -19.18 -1.34 -12.89
N TYR A 66 -18.46 -2.43 -12.63
CA TYR A 66 -18.50 -3.18 -11.37
C TYR A 66 -17.10 -3.22 -10.75
N LYS A 67 -17.01 -2.91 -9.46
CA LYS A 67 -15.78 -3.09 -8.67
C LYS A 67 -15.71 -4.54 -8.21
N ALA A 68 -15.16 -5.41 -9.05
CA ALA A 68 -14.98 -6.82 -8.72
C ALA A 68 -13.57 -7.08 -8.18
N SER A 69 -13.46 -7.88 -7.12
CA SER A 69 -12.19 -8.42 -6.63
C SER A 69 -12.18 -9.94 -6.80
N LEU A 70 -10.97 -10.53 -6.85
CA LEU A 70 -10.81 -11.99 -6.95
C LEU A 70 -11.47 -12.74 -5.78
N GLU A 71 -11.57 -12.08 -4.62
CA GLU A 71 -12.23 -12.60 -3.42
C GLU A 71 -13.75 -12.74 -3.58
N GLN A 72 -14.35 -11.98 -4.49
CA GLN A 72 -15.79 -12.01 -4.78
C GLN A 72 -16.16 -13.05 -5.85
N VAL A 73 -15.18 -13.82 -6.35
CA VAL A 73 -15.43 -14.89 -7.30
C VAL A 73 -16.16 -16.02 -6.58
N ASP A 74 -17.36 -16.36 -7.05
CA ASP A 74 -18.07 -17.54 -6.59
C ASP A 74 -17.39 -18.80 -7.16
N TYR A 75 -16.89 -19.65 -6.26
CA TYR A 75 -16.25 -20.94 -6.54
C TYR A 75 -17.20 -22.11 -6.24
N SER A 76 -18.51 -21.89 -6.27
CA SER A 76 -19.51 -22.94 -6.14
C SER A 76 -19.28 -24.07 -7.17
N ILE A 77 -19.63 -25.30 -6.77
CA ILE A 77 -19.42 -26.52 -7.57
C ILE A 77 -20.15 -26.42 -8.92
N GLU A 78 -21.31 -25.77 -8.96
CA GLU A 78 -22.09 -25.54 -10.18
C GLU A 78 -21.34 -24.70 -11.22
N ARG A 79 -20.45 -23.79 -10.76
CA ARG A 79 -19.67 -22.93 -11.64
C ARG A 79 -18.43 -23.63 -12.20
N GLY A 80 -18.02 -24.75 -11.60
CA GLY A 80 -16.90 -25.59 -12.07
C GLY A 80 -15.53 -24.90 -12.06
N LEU A 81 -15.35 -23.83 -11.27
CA LEU A 81 -14.09 -23.07 -11.21
C LEU A 81 -13.16 -23.65 -10.13
N ASP A 82 -11.97 -24.10 -10.52
CA ASP A 82 -10.93 -24.49 -9.57
C ASP A 82 -10.25 -23.25 -8.98
N ARG A 83 -10.49 -23.02 -7.69
CA ARG A 83 -9.89 -21.94 -6.90
C ARG A 83 -8.36 -21.93 -7.00
N ASN A 84 -7.71 -23.10 -7.02
CA ASN A 84 -6.25 -23.21 -7.09
C ASN A 84 -5.71 -22.85 -8.48
N GLN A 85 -6.49 -23.07 -9.54
CA GLN A 85 -6.13 -22.67 -10.88
C GLN A 85 -6.26 -21.16 -11.04
N VAL A 86 -7.36 -20.57 -10.55
CA VAL A 86 -7.61 -19.13 -10.61
C VAL A 86 -6.54 -18.35 -9.82
N HIS A 87 -6.20 -18.77 -8.60
CA HIS A 87 -5.16 -18.09 -7.80
C HIS A 87 -3.74 -18.23 -8.38
N ARG A 88 -3.46 -19.25 -9.19
CA ARG A 88 -2.14 -19.39 -9.85
C ARG A 88 -1.96 -18.46 -11.04
N LEU A 89 -3.06 -18.02 -11.65
CA LEU A 89 -3.06 -17.19 -12.85
C LEU A 89 -3.21 -15.69 -12.55
N ALA A 90 -3.61 -15.34 -11.32
CA ALA A 90 -3.76 -13.98 -10.83
C ALA A 90 -2.43 -13.44 -10.29
#